data_AF-A0A0R1TNI5-F1
#
_entry.id   AF-A0A0R1TNI5-F1
#
_cell.length_a   1.000
_cell.length_b   1.000
_cell.length_c   1.000
_cell.angle_alpha   90.00
_cell.angle_beta   90.00
_cell.angle_gamma   90.00
#
_symmetry.space_group_name_H-M   'P 1'
#
loop_
_entity.id
_entity.type
_entity.pdbx_description
1 polymer ?
#
loop_
_entity_poly.entity_id
_entity_poly.type
_entity_poly.pdbx_seq_one_letter_code
_entity_poly.pdbx_strand_id
1 'polypeptide(L)'
;MKHEERLAELNNKLGAFYEALDNETAQALVREAYYQINQGSPQANYHAIPQAMQELKRGLGTLSMRRANYLTGQSALLWRELEPYTRQSFLQNIGLARGYFG
;
A
#
# COMPACT_ATOMS: atom_id res chain seq x y z
N MET A 1 -9.13 0.81 -16.86
CA MET A 1 -8.69 1.59 -15.70
C MET A 1 -7.28 2.05 -15.99
N LYS A 2 -7.07 3.36 -16.13
CA LYS A 2 -5.73 3.92 -16.37
C LYS A 2 -4.91 3.81 -15.08
N HIS A 3 -3.59 3.64 -15.19
CA HIS A 3 -2.71 3.52 -14.01
C HIS A 3 -2.89 4.68 -13.01
N GLU A 4 -3.23 5.86 -13.52
CA GLU A 4 -3.51 7.09 -12.75
C GLU A 4 -4.74 6.96 -11.84
N GLU A 5 -5.82 6.32 -12.30
CA GLU A 5 -7.04 6.13 -11.50
C GLU A 5 -6.77 5.19 -10.31
N ARG A 6 -5.99 4.14 -10.54
CA ARG A 6 -5.60 3.19 -9.49
C ARG A 6 -4.62 3.79 -8.49
N LEU A 7 -3.71 4.64 -8.96
CA LEU A 7 -2.80 5.41 -8.09
C LEU A 7 -3.58 6.39 -7.22
N ALA A 8 -4.55 7.12 -7.79
CA ALA A 8 -5.41 8.03 -7.04
C ALA A 8 -6.25 7.29 -5.98
N GLU A 9 -6.83 6.14 -6.34
CA GLU A 9 -7.58 5.30 -5.38
C GLU A 9 -6.68 4.83 -4.22
N LEU A 10 -5.47 4.34 -4.53
CA LEU A 10 -4.51 3.90 -3.52
C LEU A 10 -4.08 5.06 -2.61
N ASN A 11 -3.79 6.22 -3.19
CA ASN A 11 -3.41 7.42 -2.43
C ASN A 11 -4.53 7.86 -1.47
N ASN A 12 -5.79 7.81 -1.91
CA ASN A 12 -6.94 8.09 -1.04
C ASN A 12 -7.04 7.09 0.12
N LYS A 13 -6.84 5.79 -0.15
CA LYS A 13 -6.85 4.74 0.90
C LYS A 13 -5.68 4.92 1.88
N LEU A 14 -4.49 5.28 1.40
CA LEU A 14 -3.34 5.58 2.25
C LEU A 14 -3.59 6.82 3.12
N GLY A 15 -4.25 7.85 2.57
CA GLY A 15 -4.66 9.04 3.33
C GLY A 15 -5.66 8.68 4.44
N ALA A 16 -6.72 7.94 4.13
CA ALA A 16 -7.68 7.49 5.13
C ALA A 16 -7.03 6.59 6.20
N PHE A 17 -6.09 5.74 5.80
CA PHE A 17 -5.35 4.90 6.74
C PHE A 17 -4.44 5.73 7.65
N TYR A 18 -3.77 6.74 7.11
CA TYR A 18 -2.97 7.69 7.90
C TYR A 18 -3.81 8.38 8.98
N GLU A 19 -4.98 8.91 8.61
CA GLU A 19 -5.88 9.62 9.54
C GLU A 19 -6.46 8.71 10.62
N ALA A 20 -6.64 7.41 10.33
CA ALA A 20 -7.14 6.43 11.27
C ALA A 20 -6.07 5.86 12.23
N LEU A 21 -4.81 6.24 12.09
CA LEU A 21 -3.71 5.78 12.95
C LEU A 21 -3.49 6.74 14.11
N ASP A 22 -3.50 6.21 15.33
CA ASP A 22 -3.24 6.97 16.57
C ASP A 22 -1.75 6.97 16.97
N ASN A 23 -0.87 6.38 16.15
CA ASN A 23 0.55 6.23 16.45
C ASN A 23 1.40 6.97 15.40
N GLU A 24 2.17 7.96 15.85
CA GLU A 24 3.01 8.81 14.98
C GLU A 24 4.05 8.01 14.18
N THR A 25 4.61 6.95 14.75
CA THR A 25 5.56 6.09 14.02
C THR A 25 4.86 5.30 12.92
N ALA A 26 3.65 4.81 13.17
CA ALA A 26 2.84 4.16 12.13
C ALA A 26 2.43 5.16 11.04
N GLN A 27 2.05 6.38 11.40
CA GLN A 27 1.77 7.46 10.46
C GLN A 27 3.00 7.81 9.59
N ALA A 28 4.19 7.84 10.18
CA ALA A 28 5.44 8.07 9.45
C ALA A 28 5.69 6.97 8.40
N LEU A 29 5.48 5.69 8.74
CA LEU A 29 5.60 4.58 7.80
C LEU A 29 4.63 4.71 6.62
N VAL A 30 3.39 5.15 6.87
CA VAL A 30 2.41 5.40 5.79
C VAL A 30 2.85 6.54 4.89
N ARG A 31 3.40 7.62 5.47
CA ARG A 31 3.93 8.75 4.72
C ARG A 31 5.13 8.35 3.85
N GLU A 32 6.02 7.52 4.37
CA GLU A 32 7.15 6.97 3.62
C GLU A 32 6.66 6.13 2.43
N ALA A 33 5.70 5.22 2.65
CA ALA A 33 5.12 4.43 1.57
C ALA A 33 4.45 5.31 0.50
N TYR A 34 3.69 6.32 0.90
CA TYR A 34 3.11 7.29 -0.01
C TYR A 34 4.18 8.00 -0.85
N TYR A 35 5.26 8.46 -0.21
CA TYR A 35 6.35 9.14 -0.90
C TYR A 35 7.08 8.21 -1.88
N GLN A 36 7.36 6.96 -1.51
CA GLN A 36 7.96 5.96 -2.40
C GLN A 36 7.09 5.71 -3.64
N ILE A 37 5.77 5.64 -3.46
CA ILE A 37 4.82 5.40 -4.56
C ILE A 37 4.73 6.60 -5.50
N ASN A 38 4.97 7.83 -5.05
CA ASN A 38 4.68 9.06 -5.80
C ASN A 38 5.94 9.85 -6.24
N GLN A 39 7.11 9.20 -6.32
CA GLN A 39 8.39 9.87 -6.59
C GLN A 39 8.77 10.01 -8.09
N GLY A 40 8.14 9.25 -8.98
CA GLY A 40 8.54 9.15 -10.39
C GLY A 40 7.37 9.37 -11.36
N SER A 41 7.53 8.84 -12.58
CA SER A 41 6.46 8.84 -13.58
C SER A 41 5.30 7.93 -13.16
N PRO A 42 4.06 8.15 -13.64
CA PRO A 42 2.91 7.32 -13.27
C PRO A 42 3.13 5.81 -13.46
N GLN A 43 3.90 5.42 -14.47
CA GLN A 43 4.22 4.02 -14.72
C GLN A 43 5.24 3.47 -13.72
N ALA A 44 6.31 4.21 -13.42
CA ALA A 44 7.28 3.84 -12.39
C ALA A 44 6.62 3.74 -11.00
N ASN A 45 5.77 4.72 -10.67
CA ASN A 45 4.98 4.79 -9.46
C ASN A 45 4.10 3.55 -9.29
N TYR A 46 3.41 3.13 -10.36
CA TYR A 46 2.58 1.93 -10.34
C TYR A 46 3.39 0.66 -10.05
N HIS A 47 4.60 0.53 -10.61
CA HIS A 47 5.49 -0.60 -10.35
C HIS A 47 6.11 -0.58 -8.94
N ALA A 48 6.25 0.59 -8.32
CA ALA A 48 6.76 0.74 -6.96
C ALA A 48 5.77 0.31 -5.87
N ILE A 49 4.46 0.26 -6.19
CA ILE A 49 3.37 -0.04 -5.22
C ILE A 49 3.65 -1.29 -4.39
N PRO A 50 3.91 -2.49 -4.96
CA PRO A 50 4.04 -3.69 -4.14
C PRO A 50 5.21 -3.63 -3.17
N GLN A 51 6.33 -3.04 -3.59
CA GLN A 51 7.50 -2.91 -2.75
C GLN A 51 7.23 -1.96 -1.57
N ALA A 52 6.73 -0.75 -1.85
CA ALA A 52 6.41 0.23 -0.82
C ALA A 52 5.38 -0.31 0.19
N MET A 53 4.36 -1.03 -0.30
CA MET A 53 3.35 -1.63 0.56
C MET A 53 3.88 -2.80 1.40
N GLN A 54 4.85 -3.57 0.89
CA GLN A 54 5.54 -4.61 1.67
C GLN A 54 6.40 -4.03 2.79
N GLU A 55 7.10 -2.93 2.51
CA GLU A 55 7.87 -2.21 3.54
C GLU A 55 6.96 -1.66 4.63
N LEU A 56 5.83 -1.05 4.25
CA LEU A 56 4.78 -0.64 5.19
C LEU A 56 4.27 -1.80 6.05
N LYS A 57 3.92 -2.94 5.43
CA LYS A 57 3.47 -4.15 6.14
C LYS A 57 4.51 -4.60 7.17
N ARG A 58 5.79 -4.62 6.78
CA ARG A 58 6.90 -5.01 7.65
C ARG A 58 7.10 -4.04 8.81
N GLY A 59 7.02 -2.74 8.55
CA GLY A 59 7.11 -1.70 9.58
C GLY A 59 5.99 -1.83 10.61
N LEU A 60 4.74 -1.93 10.16
CA LEU A 60 3.57 -2.14 11.02
C LEU A 60 3.67 -3.44 11.82
N GLY A 61 4.11 -4.53 11.19
CA GLY A 61 4.36 -5.81 11.87
C GLY A 61 5.42 -5.69 12.97
N THR A 62 6.48 -4.94 12.73
CA THR A 62 7.54 -4.69 13.72
C THR A 62 6.99 -3.91 14.92
N LEU A 63 6.16 -2.89 14.70
CA LEU A 63 5.51 -2.14 15.77
C LEU A 63 4.58 -3.02 16.61
N SER A 64 3.82 -3.92 15.96
CA SER A 64 2.96 -4.88 16.65
C SER A 64 3.75 -5.88 17.48
N MET A 65 4.83 -6.44 16.93
CA MET A 65 5.71 -7.37 17.67
C MET A 65 6.34 -6.72 18.90
N ARG A 66 6.73 -5.44 18.78
CA ARG A 66 7.28 -4.64 19.89
C ARG A 66 6.23 -4.13 20.87
N ARG A 67 4.94 -4.42 20.63
CA ARG A 67 3.80 -3.90 21.38
C ARG A 67 3.73 -2.36 21.40
N ALA A 68 4.36 -1.72 20.41
CA ALA A 68 4.43 -0.27 20.28
C ALA A 68 3.19 0.30 19.58
N ASN A 69 2.55 -0.49 18.72
CA ASN A 69 1.28 -0.14 18.09
C ASN A 69 0.51 -1.39 17.66
N TYR A 70 -0.82 -1.36 17.76
CA TYR A 70 -1.70 -2.39 17.22
C TYR A 70 -2.76 -1.73 16.33
N LEU A 71 -2.95 -2.27 15.12
CA LEU A 71 -4.07 -1.86 14.28
C LEU A 71 -5.36 -2.37 14.90
N THR A 72 -6.29 -1.47 15.18
CA THR A 72 -7.59 -1.78 15.79
C THR A 72 -8.71 -0.96 15.15
N GLY A 73 -9.95 -1.43 15.27
CA GLY A 73 -11.12 -0.74 14.75
C GLY A 73 -10.97 -0.34 13.27
N GLN A 74 -11.06 0.96 13.00
CA GLN A 74 -11.02 1.52 11.65
C GLN A 74 -9.68 1.31 10.93
N SER A 75 -8.54 1.45 11.63
CA SER A 75 -7.22 1.25 11.02
C SER A 75 -7.01 -0.20 10.55
N ALA A 76 -7.54 -1.18 11.29
CA ALA A 76 -7.48 -2.59 10.89
C ALA A 76 -8.35 -2.89 9.66
N LEU A 77 -9.51 -2.24 9.53
CA LEU A 77 -10.38 -2.37 8.35
C LEU A 77 -9.71 -1.79 7.11
N LEU A 78 -9.20 -0.56 7.22
CA LEU A 78 -8.48 0.10 6.12
C LEU A 78 -7.23 -0.67 5.70
N TRP A 79 -6.50 -1.26 6.66
CA TRP A 79 -5.36 -2.12 6.33
C TRP A 79 -5.75 -3.35 5.51
N ARG A 80 -6.91 -3.98 5.77
CA ARG A 80 -7.38 -5.12 4.96
C ARG A 80 -7.66 -4.75 3.51
N GLU A 81 -8.09 -3.51 3.27
CA GLU A 81 -8.28 -2.99 1.92
C GLU A 81 -6.95 -2.67 1.22
N LEU A 82 -5.92 -2.32 1.99
CA LEU A 82 -4.57 -2.01 1.51
C LEU A 82 -3.68 -3.26 1.35
N GLU A 83 -3.94 -4.34 2.08
CA GLU A 83 -3.12 -5.56 2.05
C GLU A 83 -2.97 -6.17 0.64
N PRO A 84 -3.99 -6.21 -0.24
CA PRO A 84 -3.85 -6.75 -1.59
C PRO A 84 -2.76 -6.07 -2.42
N TYR A 85 -2.50 -4.78 -2.18
CA TYR A 85 -1.48 -3.99 -2.90
C TYR A 85 -0.05 -4.41 -2.54
N THR A 86 0.16 -5.22 -1.49
CA THR A 86 1.46 -5.81 -1.14
C THR A 86 1.89 -6.95 -2.10
N ARG A 87 0.95 -7.49 -2.88
CA ARG A 87 1.17 -8.68 -3.70
C ARG A 87 1.67 -8.27 -5.08
N GLN A 88 2.72 -8.93 -5.59
CA GLN A 88 3.16 -8.70 -6.98
C GLN A 88 2.07 -9.04 -8.02
N SER A 89 1.12 -9.92 -7.70
CA SER A 89 -0.04 -10.20 -8.56
C SER A 89 -0.96 -9.00 -8.77
N PHE A 90 -0.86 -7.95 -7.93
CA PHE A 90 -1.49 -6.65 -8.19
C PHE A 90 -1.02 -6.02 -9.51
N LEU A 91 0.26 -6.20 -9.86
CA LEU A 91 0.81 -5.74 -11.13
C LEU A 91 0.28 -6.58 -12.31
N GLN A 92 0.03 -7.87 -12.10
CA GLN A 92 -0.46 -8.80 -13.13
C GLN A 92 -1.94 -8.57 -13.49
N ASN A 93 -2.73 -7.96 -12.60
CA ASN A 93 -4.12 -7.54 -12.88
C ASN A 93 -4.24 -6.40 -13.90
N ILE A 94 -3.16 -6.03 -14.60
CA ILE A 94 -3.16 -5.12 -15.77
C ILE A 94 -2.59 -5.79 -17.03
N GLY A 95 -2.12 -7.04 -16.96
CA GLY A 95 -1.54 -7.66 -18.16
C GLY A 95 -1.23 -9.13 -18.03
N LEU A 96 -2.26 -9.99 -17.93
CA LEU A 96 -2.31 -11.33 -18.56
C LEU A 96 -3.71 -11.95 -18.39
N ALA A 97 -4.70 -11.33 -19.02
CA ALA A 97 -5.83 -12.07 -19.58
C ALA A 97 -5.63 -12.12 -21.10
N ARG A 98 -4.67 -12.94 -21.56
CA ARG A 98 -4.46 -13.51 -22.92
C ARG A 98 -2.96 -13.55 -23.30
N GLY A 99 -2.44 -14.76 -23.48
CA GLY A 99 -1.23 -15.03 -24.27
C GLY A 99 -0.26 -16.00 -23.59
N TYR A 100 -0.06 -17.16 -24.21
CA TYR A 100 1.00 -18.16 -23.97
C TYR A 100 0.78 -19.20 -22.84
N PHE A 101 -0.11 -20.15 -23.11
CA PHE A 101 0.25 -21.58 -23.12
C PHE A 101 -0.46 -22.20 -24.34
N GLY A 102 0.29 -22.34 -25.43
CA GLY A 102 0.00 -23.21 -26.56
C GLY A 102 1.12 -24.25 -26.64
#